data_AF-A0A4U5P2Q8-F1
#
_entry.id   AF-A0A4U5P2Q8-F1
#
_cell.length_a   1.000
_cell.length_b   1.000
_cell.length_c   1.000
_cell.angle_alpha   90.00
_cell.angle_beta   90.00
_cell.angle_gamma   90.00
#
_symmetry.space_group_name_H-M   'P 1'
#
loop_
_entity.id
_entity.type
_entity.pdbx_description
1 polymer ?
#
loop_
_entity_poly.entity_id
_entity_poly.type
_entity_poly.pdbx_seq_one_letter_code
_entity_poly.pdbx_strand_id
1 'polypeptide(L)'
;MAITRLSFACRHGFHYSPSLFHCFQKVRFSSVAAIETLFDQDNVIKDKNQNLGDPKALEWKKWNSKELGISNSTISRPTKKVLDGFKKNGYEVYLVGGCVRDLILKRTPKDFDIITSAELKEVVRTFPQCIIVGKRFPICHVHIGDTIVEVSSFSTTGPKFRVDLSNVISPPIDCDEKDYVRWKNCLRRDLTINGLMFDPYKRIVYDYVGGLEDIKKAKVRTVIPASTSFQEDCARILRAVRIAARLGFRFTRETAHFIKNLSRSLLRLDNQRIMMEMNYMLAYGSAEASLRILWKFGLLELLLPFQAAYFVRDGFKRRDKRSNMLLCLFSNLDKHLAPDRPCHNSLWVGILVFHKALSDQPRDPMVVAAFCLAVHNGGDILGGVKMVKKFTKPHDVSFHELSEPQNLNSEALVDEVLDFAASVKQVLYWMTNEYYVSQAMAEYPQAPCSDLVFFPLAVYLKVCRIFECSREGSEKAFMPKQGRKINYEMLALGSLQEVRHTFARVVFDTVFPLNLT
;
A
#
# COMPACT_ATOMS: atom_id res chain seq x y z
N MET A 1 -10.50 -17.51 56.18
CA MET A 1 -11.40 -18.66 55.91
C MET A 1 -12.76 -18.11 55.51
N ALA A 2 -13.29 -18.66 54.42
CA ALA A 2 -14.60 -18.47 53.78
C ALA A 2 -15.57 -17.42 54.36
N ILE A 3 -16.00 -16.48 53.51
CA ILE A 3 -17.35 -15.92 53.60
C ILE A 3 -18.05 -16.03 52.23
N THR A 4 -19.21 -16.63 52.35
CA THR A 4 -20.18 -17.10 51.37
C THR A 4 -20.95 -15.99 50.66
N ARG A 5 -21.42 -16.32 49.47
CA ARG A 5 -22.39 -15.61 48.63
C ARG A 5 -23.69 -15.28 49.39
N LEU A 6 -24.35 -14.17 49.05
CA LEU A 6 -25.72 -14.20 48.51
C LEU A 6 -26.09 -12.86 47.83
N SER A 7 -26.87 -13.00 46.76
CA SER A 7 -27.46 -11.99 45.87
C SER A 7 -28.64 -11.23 46.48
N PHE A 8 -28.89 -9.99 46.03
CA PHE A 8 -30.24 -9.46 45.84
C PHE A 8 -30.27 -8.41 44.73
N ALA A 9 -31.32 -8.46 43.92
CA ALA A 9 -31.68 -7.49 42.88
C ALA A 9 -32.68 -6.46 43.42
N CYS A 10 -32.65 -5.23 42.92
CA CYS A 10 -33.86 -4.40 42.70
C CYS A 10 -33.58 -3.19 41.79
N ARG A 11 -34.56 -2.90 40.92
CA ARG A 11 -34.73 -1.68 40.07
C ARG A 11 -35.12 -0.47 40.97
N HIS A 12 -35.06 0.83 40.63
CA HIS A 12 -35.50 1.59 39.44
C HIS A 12 -34.91 3.04 39.49
N GLY A 13 -34.68 3.64 38.30
CA GLY A 13 -34.95 5.04 37.92
C GLY A 13 -34.33 6.22 38.70
N PHE A 14 -33.53 7.06 38.02
CA PHE A 14 -33.89 8.46 37.74
C PHE A 14 -32.95 9.08 36.69
N HIS A 15 -33.56 9.88 35.81
CA HIS A 15 -32.99 10.58 34.66
C HIS A 15 -32.02 11.71 35.05
N TYR A 16 -30.93 11.85 34.29
CA TYR A 16 -30.34 13.15 33.96
C TYR A 16 -29.85 13.13 32.51
N SER A 17 -30.42 14.02 31.69
CA SER A 17 -29.95 14.34 30.33
C SER A 17 -28.69 15.21 30.39
N PRO A 18 -27.89 15.19 29.31
CA PRO A 18 -27.77 16.44 28.55
C PRO A 18 -28.13 16.23 27.08
N SER A 19 -28.98 17.13 26.60
CA SER A 19 -29.17 17.45 25.19
C SER A 19 -27.85 17.88 24.55
N LEU A 20 -27.67 17.58 23.26
CA LEU A 20 -27.19 18.51 22.22
C LEU A 20 -27.14 17.77 20.84
N PHE A 21 -28.14 18.12 20.02
CA PHE A 21 -28.20 18.08 18.55
C PHE A 21 -27.68 16.86 17.76
N HIS A 22 -28.59 15.91 17.51
CA HIS A 22 -28.54 15.10 16.29
C HIS A 22 -28.97 15.94 15.08
N CYS A 23 -28.03 16.32 14.23
CA CYS A 23 -28.35 16.82 12.89
C CYS A 23 -28.52 15.63 11.94
N PHE A 24 -29.75 15.12 11.83
CA PHE A 24 -30.16 14.29 10.69
C PHE A 24 -30.34 15.21 9.47
N GLN A 25 -29.36 15.27 8.57
CA GLN A 25 -29.62 15.77 7.22
C GLN A 25 -29.82 14.61 6.25
N LYS A 26 -31.08 14.49 5.81
CA LYS A 26 -31.51 13.73 4.64
C LYS A 26 -30.59 14.05 3.46
N VAL A 27 -30.08 12.98 2.83
CA VAL A 27 -29.41 13.02 1.53
C VAL A 27 -30.34 13.69 0.51
N ARG A 28 -29.98 14.90 0.07
CA ARG A 28 -30.47 15.49 -1.17
C ARG A 28 -29.30 15.54 -2.15
N PHE A 29 -29.46 14.86 -3.28
CA PHE A 29 -28.64 15.11 -4.46
C PHE A 29 -28.97 16.53 -4.94
N SER A 30 -28.05 17.47 -4.75
CA SER A 30 -28.07 18.75 -5.43
C SER A 30 -26.76 18.91 -6.20
N SER A 31 -26.93 19.09 -7.51
CA SER A 31 -25.96 19.49 -8.52
C SER A 31 -24.79 20.32 -7.99
N VAL A 32 -23.57 19.80 -8.15
CA VAL A 32 -22.34 20.59 -8.01
C VAL A 32 -22.13 21.32 -9.33
N ALA A 33 -22.27 22.65 -9.25
CA ALA A 33 -21.95 23.59 -10.30
C ALA A 33 -20.46 23.49 -10.71
N ALA A 34 -20.22 23.84 -11.97
CA ALA A 34 -18.98 23.72 -12.69
C ALA A 34 -17.76 24.26 -11.94
N ILE A 35 -16.69 23.46 -11.90
CA ILE A 35 -15.32 23.95 -11.72
C ILE A 35 -14.64 23.78 -13.07
N GLU A 36 -14.24 24.90 -13.64
CA GLU A 36 -13.65 25.04 -14.96
C GLU A 36 -12.45 24.11 -15.14
N THR A 37 -12.61 23.26 -16.13
CA THR A 37 -11.59 22.40 -16.70
C THR A 37 -10.70 23.20 -17.65
N LEU A 38 -9.45 23.44 -17.27
CA LEU A 38 -8.37 23.62 -18.24
C LEU A 38 -7.79 22.23 -18.56
N PHE A 39 -8.52 21.50 -19.41
CA PHE A 39 -7.89 20.58 -20.35
C PHE A 39 -7.62 21.42 -21.61
N ASP A 40 -6.40 21.32 -22.15
CA ASP A 40 -6.09 21.82 -23.49
C ASP A 40 -7.20 21.42 -24.45
N GLN A 41 -8.01 22.41 -24.83
CA GLN A 41 -8.77 22.38 -26.06
C GLN A 41 -7.74 22.62 -27.16
N ASP A 42 -7.25 21.54 -27.76
CA ASP A 42 -6.90 21.55 -29.17
C ASP A 42 -6.96 20.12 -29.71
N ASN A 43 -7.65 20.00 -30.84
CA ASN A 43 -8.08 18.78 -31.53
C ASN A 43 -9.27 18.01 -30.90
N VAL A 44 -10.35 18.75 -30.61
CA VAL A 44 -11.70 18.22 -30.83
C VAL A 44 -12.01 18.37 -32.33
N ILE A 45 -11.44 17.48 -33.14
CA ILE A 45 -11.95 17.26 -34.50
C ILE A 45 -13.12 16.30 -34.39
N LYS A 46 -14.24 16.73 -34.97
CA LYS A 46 -15.52 16.04 -35.11
C LYS A 46 -15.30 14.59 -35.56
N ASP A 47 -15.49 13.64 -34.65
CA ASP A 47 -15.83 12.25 -35.00
C ASP A 47 -17.25 11.97 -34.49
N LYS A 48 -18.22 12.68 -35.11
CA LYS A 48 -19.61 12.25 -35.10
C LYS A 48 -19.72 11.18 -36.19
N ASN A 49 -20.16 9.98 -35.79
CA ASN A 49 -20.23 8.72 -36.57
C ASN A 49 -18.99 7.82 -36.47
N GLN A 50 -18.53 7.50 -35.26
CA GLN A 50 -18.08 6.12 -35.03
C GLN A 50 -19.29 5.32 -34.58
N ASN A 51 -19.68 4.37 -35.42
CA ASN A 51 -20.64 3.33 -35.12
C ASN A 51 -20.51 2.89 -33.66
N LEU A 52 -21.64 2.85 -32.94
CA LEU A 52 -21.82 1.96 -31.80
C LEU A 52 -21.72 0.54 -32.37
N GLY A 53 -20.51 0.13 -32.75
CA GLY A 53 -20.24 -1.23 -33.17
C GLY A 53 -20.54 -2.11 -31.97
N ASP A 54 -21.24 -3.21 -32.21
CA ASP A 54 -21.37 -4.30 -31.24
C ASP A 54 -20.07 -4.45 -30.45
N PRO A 55 -20.12 -4.61 -29.12
CA PRO A 55 -18.93 -4.89 -28.35
C PRO A 55 -18.33 -6.16 -28.94
N LYS A 56 -17.29 -6.02 -29.79
CA LYS A 56 -16.57 -7.14 -30.37
C LYS A 56 -16.19 -8.03 -29.20
N ALA A 57 -16.84 -9.19 -29.11
CA ALA A 57 -16.62 -10.13 -28.03
C ALA A 57 -15.11 -10.36 -27.93
N LEU A 58 -14.56 -10.15 -26.74
CA LEU A 58 -13.12 -10.31 -26.54
C LEU A 58 -12.77 -11.75 -26.88
N GLU A 59 -11.98 -11.93 -27.93
CA GLU A 59 -11.55 -13.25 -28.37
C GLU A 59 -10.71 -13.90 -27.27
N TRP A 60 -11.10 -15.10 -26.86
CA TRP A 60 -10.37 -15.87 -25.85
C TRP A 60 -9.07 -16.40 -26.45
N LYS A 61 -7.94 -16.07 -25.82
CA LYS A 61 -6.62 -16.39 -26.36
C LYS A 61 -5.86 -17.36 -25.46
N LYS A 62 -5.20 -18.33 -26.11
CA LYS A 62 -4.31 -19.30 -25.48
C LYS A 62 -2.90 -19.07 -26.05
N TRP A 63 -1.95 -18.84 -25.17
CA TRP A 63 -0.56 -18.52 -25.55
C TRP A 63 0.39 -19.58 -25.05
N ASN A 64 1.42 -19.89 -25.84
CA ASN A 64 2.48 -20.76 -25.37
C ASN A 64 3.31 -20.04 -24.30
N SER A 65 3.57 -20.70 -23.17
CA SER A 65 4.31 -20.08 -22.06
C SER A 65 5.74 -19.68 -22.46
N LYS A 66 6.37 -20.40 -23.40
CA LYS A 66 7.72 -20.08 -23.91
C LYS A 66 7.75 -18.76 -24.69
N GLU A 67 6.73 -18.49 -25.50
CA GLU A 67 6.60 -17.24 -26.26
C GLU A 67 6.49 -16.02 -25.31
N LEU A 68 5.91 -16.24 -24.13
CA LEU A 68 5.80 -15.23 -23.07
C LEU A 68 7.01 -15.19 -22.12
N GLY A 69 8.05 -15.99 -22.39
CA GLY A 69 9.25 -16.04 -21.56
C GLY A 69 9.06 -16.72 -20.20
N ILE A 70 7.96 -17.45 -20.00
CA ILE A 70 7.66 -18.16 -18.76
C ILE A 70 8.26 -19.56 -18.80
N SER A 71 9.12 -19.85 -17.83
CA SER A 71 9.71 -21.17 -17.61
C SER A 71 9.26 -21.74 -16.28
N ASN A 72 9.04 -23.06 -16.22
CA ASN A 72 8.74 -23.73 -14.94
C ASN A 72 9.91 -23.62 -13.95
N SER A 73 11.14 -23.29 -14.39
CA SER A 73 12.28 -23.07 -13.49
C SER A 73 12.07 -21.90 -12.52
N THR A 74 11.27 -20.89 -12.90
CA THR A 74 11.01 -19.70 -12.06
C THR A 74 9.98 -19.95 -10.96
N ILE A 75 9.21 -21.04 -11.04
CA ILE A 75 8.26 -21.42 -10.00
C ILE A 75 9.02 -21.96 -8.79
N SER A 76 8.68 -21.45 -7.60
CA SER A 76 9.32 -21.85 -6.35
C SER A 76 9.19 -23.35 -6.08
N ARG A 77 10.17 -23.95 -5.38
CA ARG A 77 10.13 -25.38 -5.01
C ARG A 77 8.90 -25.72 -4.16
N PRO A 78 8.52 -24.93 -3.13
CA PRO A 78 7.28 -25.16 -2.38
C PRO A 78 6.04 -25.17 -3.27
N THR A 79 5.89 -24.17 -4.15
CA THR A 79 4.75 -24.07 -5.08
C THR A 79 4.69 -25.27 -6.02
N LYS A 80 5.84 -25.74 -6.56
CA LYS A 80 5.91 -26.95 -7.38
C LYS A 80 5.39 -28.18 -6.65
N LYS A 81 5.79 -28.40 -5.38
CA LYS A 81 5.30 -29.53 -4.59
C LYS A 81 3.78 -29.53 -4.47
N VAL A 82 3.17 -28.37 -4.26
CA VAL A 82 1.71 -28.22 -4.18
C VAL A 82 1.06 -28.49 -5.53
N LEU A 83 1.60 -27.91 -6.62
CA LEU A 83 1.12 -28.17 -7.98
C LEU A 83 1.20 -29.66 -8.33
N ASP A 84 2.31 -30.34 -8.01
CA ASP A 84 2.54 -31.76 -8.32
C ASP A 84 1.59 -32.65 -7.52
N GLY A 85 1.35 -32.30 -6.23
CA GLY A 85 0.41 -33.01 -5.36
C GLY A 85 -1.00 -33.02 -5.93
N PHE A 86 -1.49 -31.86 -6.40
CA PHE A 86 -2.78 -31.80 -7.08
C PHE A 86 -2.81 -32.58 -8.39
N LYS A 87 -1.75 -32.47 -9.19
CA LYS A 87 -1.71 -33.12 -10.50
C LYS A 87 -1.72 -34.64 -10.39
N LYS A 88 -1.03 -35.20 -9.40
CA LYS A 88 -1.05 -36.64 -9.09
C LYS A 88 -2.44 -37.16 -8.72
N ASN A 89 -3.26 -36.33 -8.09
CA ASN A 89 -4.64 -36.66 -7.72
C ASN A 89 -5.66 -36.34 -8.83
N GLY A 90 -5.21 -36.01 -10.03
CA GLY A 90 -6.08 -35.79 -11.19
C GLY A 90 -6.77 -34.42 -11.27
N TYR A 91 -6.47 -33.49 -10.35
CA TYR A 91 -7.08 -32.16 -10.35
C TYR A 91 -6.48 -31.24 -11.43
N GLU A 92 -7.29 -30.29 -11.91
CA GLU A 92 -6.79 -29.18 -12.71
C GLU A 92 -6.22 -28.10 -11.81
N VAL A 93 -5.06 -27.54 -12.16
CA VAL A 93 -4.40 -26.49 -11.38
C VAL A 93 -3.80 -25.42 -12.25
N TYR A 94 -3.89 -24.18 -11.78
CA TYR A 94 -3.40 -23.00 -12.48
C TYR A 94 -2.72 -22.06 -11.50
N LEU A 95 -1.61 -21.46 -11.94
CA LEU A 95 -1.09 -20.24 -11.33
C LEU A 95 -1.91 -19.06 -11.84
N VAL A 96 -2.23 -18.11 -10.96
CA VAL A 96 -3.14 -17.01 -11.28
C VAL A 96 -2.71 -15.69 -10.67
N GLY A 97 -3.27 -14.59 -11.16
CA GLY A 97 -3.14 -13.30 -10.50
C GLY A 97 -1.80 -12.61 -10.75
N GLY A 98 -1.27 -11.99 -9.70
CA GLY A 98 -0.07 -11.17 -9.78
C GLY A 98 1.18 -11.95 -10.18
N CYS A 99 1.25 -13.23 -9.82
CA CYS A 99 2.40 -14.07 -10.14
C CYS A 99 2.57 -14.29 -11.65
N VAL A 100 1.48 -14.58 -12.37
CA VAL A 100 1.53 -14.80 -13.82
C VAL A 100 1.95 -13.53 -14.55
N ARG A 101 1.38 -12.38 -14.17
CA ARG A 101 1.77 -11.07 -14.70
C ARG A 101 3.26 -10.79 -14.47
N ASP A 102 3.74 -11.00 -13.25
CA ASP A 102 5.13 -10.69 -12.89
C ASP A 102 6.09 -11.61 -13.64
N LEU A 103 5.75 -12.89 -13.82
CA LEU A 103 6.50 -13.82 -14.67
C LEU A 103 6.59 -13.34 -16.13
N ILE A 104 5.48 -12.90 -16.73
CA ILE A 104 5.46 -12.35 -18.10
C ILE A 104 6.33 -11.10 -18.21
N LEU A 105 6.32 -10.25 -17.18
CA LEU A 105 7.15 -9.05 -17.10
C LEU A 105 8.61 -9.33 -16.72
N LYS A 106 9.00 -10.61 -16.56
CA LYS A 106 10.34 -11.03 -16.10
C LYS A 106 10.73 -10.42 -14.75
N ARG A 107 9.75 -10.22 -13.87
CA ARG A 107 9.92 -9.73 -12.50
C ARG A 107 9.71 -10.88 -11.52
N THR A 108 10.31 -10.76 -10.33
CA THR A 108 10.10 -11.72 -9.23
C THR A 108 8.69 -11.56 -8.66
N PRO A 109 7.84 -12.61 -8.68
CA PRO A 109 6.57 -12.60 -7.97
C PRO A 109 6.78 -12.48 -6.46
N LYS A 110 5.89 -11.76 -5.77
CA LYS A 110 5.86 -11.72 -4.31
C LYS A 110 5.43 -13.07 -3.71
N ASP A 111 4.37 -13.61 -4.29
CA ASP A 111 3.66 -14.83 -3.90
C ASP A 111 3.25 -15.61 -5.15
N PHE A 112 2.90 -16.87 -4.98
CA PHE A 112 2.36 -17.73 -6.03
C PHE A 112 0.99 -18.25 -5.60
N ASP A 113 -0.06 -17.67 -6.19
CA ASP A 113 -1.44 -18.08 -5.94
C ASP A 113 -1.82 -19.22 -6.87
N ILE A 114 -2.37 -20.29 -6.30
CA ILE A 114 -2.89 -21.45 -7.04
C ILE A 114 -4.42 -21.41 -7.02
N ILE A 115 -5.02 -21.74 -8.15
CA ILE A 115 -6.43 -22.14 -8.22
C ILE A 115 -6.55 -23.57 -8.73
N THR A 116 -7.46 -24.35 -8.15
CA THR A 116 -7.66 -25.76 -8.45
C THR A 116 -9.13 -26.11 -8.69
N SER A 117 -9.37 -27.20 -9.42
CA SER A 117 -10.69 -27.83 -9.52
C SER A 117 -11.09 -28.61 -8.27
N ALA A 118 -10.15 -28.88 -7.36
CA ALA A 118 -10.46 -29.52 -6.08
C ALA A 118 -11.30 -28.61 -5.19
N GLU A 119 -12.25 -29.18 -4.44
CA GLU A 119 -12.95 -28.50 -3.35
C GLU A 119 -12.01 -28.21 -2.19
N LEU A 120 -12.28 -27.18 -1.39
CA LEU A 120 -11.40 -26.82 -0.26
C LEU A 120 -11.21 -27.99 0.75
N LYS A 121 -12.23 -28.82 0.93
CA LYS A 121 -12.13 -30.03 1.76
C LYS A 121 -11.19 -31.08 1.16
N GLU A 122 -11.13 -31.19 -0.17
CA GLU A 122 -10.23 -32.09 -0.88
C GLU A 122 -8.79 -31.58 -0.88
N VAL A 123 -8.60 -30.24 -0.90
CA VAL A 123 -7.30 -29.61 -0.67
C VAL A 123 -6.75 -30.01 0.69
N VAL A 124 -7.55 -29.90 1.76
CA VAL A 124 -7.16 -30.29 3.12
C VAL A 124 -6.84 -31.78 3.21
N ARG A 125 -7.60 -32.64 2.52
CA ARG A 125 -7.29 -34.09 2.45
C ARG A 125 -5.98 -34.38 1.71
N THR A 126 -5.68 -33.61 0.68
CA THR A 126 -4.45 -33.76 -0.11
C THR A 126 -3.21 -33.28 0.64
N PHE A 127 -3.35 -32.23 1.45
CA PHE A 127 -2.25 -31.61 2.18
C PHE A 127 -2.56 -31.55 3.68
N PRO A 128 -2.02 -32.48 4.49
CA PRO A 128 -2.31 -32.54 5.94
C PRO A 128 -1.99 -31.25 6.70
N GLN A 129 -0.95 -30.52 6.28
CA GLN A 129 -0.59 -29.20 6.83
C GLN A 129 -1.28 -28.07 6.04
N CYS A 130 -2.60 -28.08 6.03
CA CYS A 130 -3.42 -27.08 5.35
C CYS A 130 -4.48 -26.51 6.28
N ILE A 131 -4.64 -25.18 6.26
CA ILE A 131 -5.64 -24.47 7.05
C ILE A 131 -6.55 -23.68 6.12
N ILE A 132 -7.87 -23.82 6.28
CA ILE A 132 -8.82 -22.96 5.58
C ILE A 132 -8.91 -21.63 6.33
N VAL A 133 -8.65 -20.52 5.64
CA VAL A 133 -8.71 -19.17 6.18
C VAL A 133 -9.73 -18.33 5.41
N GLY A 134 -10.25 -17.29 6.06
CA GLY A 134 -11.22 -16.36 5.47
C GLY A 134 -12.67 -16.84 5.59
N LYS A 135 -13.54 -15.97 6.11
CA LYS A 135 -14.97 -16.27 6.27
C LYS A 135 -15.78 -16.05 4.98
N ARG A 136 -15.55 -14.91 4.31
CA ARG A 136 -16.31 -14.51 3.10
C ARG A 136 -15.74 -15.10 1.81
N PHE A 137 -14.42 -15.29 1.75
CA PHE A 137 -13.71 -15.84 0.61
C PHE A 137 -12.75 -16.91 1.15
N PRO A 138 -13.26 -18.11 1.43
CA PRO A 138 -12.43 -19.14 2.04
C PRO A 138 -11.37 -19.63 1.03
N ILE A 139 -10.12 -19.62 1.48
CA ILE A 139 -8.96 -20.14 0.74
C ILE A 139 -8.16 -21.07 1.67
N CYS A 140 -7.33 -21.91 1.09
CA CYS A 140 -6.45 -22.82 1.80
C CYS A 140 -5.04 -22.23 1.88
N HIS A 141 -4.48 -22.16 3.08
CA HIS A 141 -3.07 -21.94 3.32
C HIS A 141 -2.39 -23.30 3.48
N VAL A 142 -1.64 -23.71 2.45
CA VAL A 142 -0.86 -24.96 2.47
C VAL A 142 0.55 -24.65 2.95
N HIS A 143 0.94 -25.24 4.08
CA HIS A 143 2.27 -25.07 4.65
C HIS A 143 3.25 -26.10 4.07
N ILE A 144 4.36 -25.61 3.52
CA ILE A 144 5.47 -26.42 3.01
C ILE A 144 6.75 -25.90 3.66
N GLY A 145 7.13 -26.51 4.79
CA GLY A 145 8.15 -25.95 5.67
C GLY A 145 7.70 -24.58 6.20
N ASP A 146 8.57 -23.58 6.10
CA ASP A 146 8.27 -22.22 6.56
C ASP A 146 7.54 -21.36 5.49
N THR A 147 7.24 -21.94 4.32
CA THR A 147 6.55 -21.24 3.23
C THR A 147 5.06 -21.59 3.21
N ILE A 148 4.22 -20.57 3.07
CA ILE A 148 2.79 -20.72 2.87
C ILE A 148 2.49 -20.54 1.38
N VAL A 149 1.73 -21.47 0.80
CA VAL A 149 1.20 -21.38 -0.56
C VAL A 149 -0.31 -21.21 -0.47
N GLU A 150 -0.82 -20.12 -1.05
CA GLU A 150 -2.26 -19.85 -1.12
C GLU A 150 -2.91 -20.66 -2.24
N VAL A 151 -3.95 -21.41 -1.87
CA VAL A 151 -4.72 -22.25 -2.79
C VAL A 151 -6.20 -21.90 -2.71
N SER A 152 -6.81 -21.60 -3.85
CA SER A 152 -8.24 -21.34 -3.99
C SER A 152 -8.91 -22.41 -4.86
N SER A 153 -10.23 -22.56 -4.72
CA SER A 153 -11.02 -23.48 -5.56
C SER A 153 -11.91 -22.71 -6.54
N PHE A 154 -12.13 -23.26 -7.73
CA PHE A 154 -13.15 -22.72 -8.67
C PHE A 154 -14.56 -22.72 -8.06
N SER A 155 -14.85 -23.68 -7.19
CA SER A 155 -16.14 -23.82 -6.51
C SER A 155 -16.35 -22.80 -5.39
N THR A 156 -15.29 -22.10 -4.96
CA THR A 156 -15.41 -21.02 -3.98
C THR A 156 -16.18 -19.85 -4.60
N THR A 157 -17.49 -19.83 -4.38
CA THR A 157 -18.33 -18.65 -4.60
C THR A 157 -18.23 -17.74 -3.40
N GLY A 158 -17.65 -16.55 -3.57
CA GLY A 158 -17.88 -15.43 -2.66
C GLY A 158 -19.36 -15.07 -2.57
N PRO A 159 -19.76 -14.18 -1.64
CA PRO A 159 -21.15 -13.73 -1.52
C PRO A 159 -21.69 -13.34 -2.90
N LYS A 160 -22.87 -13.87 -3.26
CA LYS A 160 -23.50 -13.72 -4.58
C LYS A 160 -23.26 -12.31 -5.10
N PHE A 161 -22.45 -12.18 -6.16
CA PHE A 161 -22.29 -10.92 -6.86
C PHE A 161 -23.69 -10.39 -7.18
N ARG A 162 -24.00 -9.16 -6.78
CA ARG A 162 -25.34 -8.57 -6.98
C ARG A 162 -25.66 -8.37 -8.46
N VAL A 163 -24.64 -8.42 -9.32
CA VAL A 163 -24.77 -8.26 -10.76
C VAL A 163 -24.53 -9.62 -11.42
N ASP A 164 -25.50 -10.07 -12.20
CA ASP A 164 -25.33 -11.19 -13.11
C ASP A 164 -24.38 -10.75 -14.23
N LEU A 165 -23.08 -11.03 -14.08
CA LEU A 165 -22.04 -10.65 -15.03
C LEU A 165 -22.25 -11.26 -16.44
N SER A 166 -23.13 -12.27 -16.57
CA SER A 166 -23.51 -12.86 -17.86
C SER A 166 -24.16 -11.86 -18.83
N ASN A 167 -24.74 -10.77 -18.31
CA ASN A 167 -25.33 -9.69 -19.12
C ASN A 167 -24.31 -8.65 -19.59
N VAL A 168 -23.08 -8.65 -19.07
CA VAL A 168 -22.05 -7.63 -19.39
C VAL A 168 -21.05 -8.14 -20.41
N ILE A 169 -20.66 -9.42 -20.32
CA ILE A 169 -19.74 -10.07 -21.25
C ILE A 169 -20.26 -11.49 -21.46
N SER A 170 -20.59 -11.86 -22.69
CA SER A 170 -21.02 -13.21 -23.03
C SER A 170 -19.81 -14.07 -23.43
N PRO A 171 -19.75 -15.34 -23.02
CA PRO A 171 -18.73 -16.26 -23.52
C PRO A 171 -18.95 -16.53 -25.02
N PRO A 172 -17.90 -16.96 -25.76
CA PRO A 172 -18.05 -17.46 -27.11
C PRO A 172 -19.06 -18.63 -27.17
N ILE A 173 -19.78 -18.72 -28.29
CA ILE A 173 -20.86 -19.71 -28.50
C ILE A 173 -20.34 -21.16 -28.35
N ASP A 174 -19.12 -21.43 -28.82
CA ASP A 174 -18.49 -22.76 -28.81
C ASP A 174 -17.56 -23.00 -27.61
N CYS A 175 -17.87 -22.44 -26.43
CA CYS A 175 -17.00 -22.59 -25.27
C CYS A 175 -17.11 -23.96 -24.57
N ASP A 176 -15.96 -24.61 -24.32
CA ASP A 176 -15.88 -25.79 -23.45
C ASP A 176 -16.21 -25.40 -21.99
N GLU A 177 -16.81 -26.34 -21.25
CA GLU A 177 -17.20 -26.15 -19.84
C GLU A 177 -16.00 -25.69 -18.99
N LYS A 178 -14.81 -26.24 -19.27
CA LYS A 178 -13.59 -25.86 -18.56
C LYS A 178 -13.15 -24.43 -18.85
N ASP A 179 -13.25 -24.00 -20.12
CA ASP A 179 -12.95 -22.62 -20.48
C ASP A 179 -13.97 -21.66 -19.86
N TYR A 180 -15.25 -22.04 -19.79
CA TYR A 180 -16.29 -21.27 -19.10
C TYR A 180 -15.99 -21.09 -17.61
N VAL A 181 -15.59 -22.15 -16.90
CA VAL A 181 -15.23 -22.08 -15.47
C VAL A 181 -14.02 -21.17 -15.24
N ARG A 182 -12.97 -21.28 -16.06
CA ARG A 182 -11.78 -20.42 -15.99
C ARG A 182 -12.14 -18.95 -16.25
N TRP A 183 -12.89 -18.68 -17.31
CA TRP A 183 -13.36 -17.34 -17.64
C TRP A 183 -14.20 -16.72 -16.52
N LYS A 184 -15.15 -17.49 -15.96
CA LYS A 184 -15.98 -17.04 -14.83
C LYS A 184 -15.15 -16.69 -13.59
N ASN A 185 -14.01 -17.38 -13.37
CA ASN A 185 -13.07 -16.98 -12.33
C ASN A 185 -12.38 -15.65 -12.67
N CYS A 186 -11.89 -15.49 -13.91
CA CYS A 186 -11.23 -14.26 -14.36
C CYS A 186 -12.13 -13.03 -14.21
N LEU A 187 -13.43 -13.16 -14.52
CA LEU A 187 -14.41 -12.09 -14.37
C LEU A 187 -14.57 -11.54 -12.95
N ARG A 188 -14.28 -12.34 -11.92
CA ARG A 188 -14.37 -11.92 -10.51
C ARG A 188 -13.14 -11.15 -10.03
N ARG A 189 -12.09 -11.06 -10.86
CA ARG A 189 -10.83 -10.42 -10.52
C ARG A 189 -10.91 -8.91 -10.69
N ASP A 190 -9.97 -8.23 -10.04
CA ASP A 190 -9.94 -6.78 -10.00
C ASP A 190 -9.51 -6.17 -11.35
N LEU A 191 -8.37 -6.60 -11.88
CA LEU A 191 -7.70 -6.01 -13.02
C LEU A 191 -7.45 -7.04 -14.14
N THR A 192 -7.53 -6.61 -15.40
CA THR A 192 -7.30 -7.46 -16.58
C THR A 192 -5.94 -8.14 -16.54
N ILE A 193 -4.90 -7.39 -16.18
CA ILE A 193 -3.52 -7.89 -16.03
C ILE A 193 -3.35 -8.93 -14.92
N ASN A 194 -4.27 -8.99 -13.95
CA ASN A 194 -4.32 -10.04 -12.92
C ASN A 194 -5.28 -11.18 -13.30
N GLY A 195 -5.97 -11.07 -14.43
CA GLY A 195 -6.92 -12.03 -14.96
C GLY A 195 -6.31 -13.14 -15.81
N LEU A 196 -4.97 -13.27 -15.81
CA LEU A 196 -4.25 -14.30 -16.55
C LEU A 196 -4.13 -15.59 -15.73
N MET A 197 -4.27 -16.73 -16.41
CA MET A 197 -4.14 -18.06 -15.81
C MET A 197 -3.07 -18.86 -16.52
N PHE A 198 -2.15 -19.48 -15.78
CA PHE A 198 -1.06 -20.26 -16.34
C PHE A 198 -1.15 -21.73 -15.90
N ASP A 199 -1.20 -22.64 -16.87
CA ASP A 199 -1.07 -24.08 -16.66
C ASP A 199 0.40 -24.50 -16.91
N PRO A 200 1.17 -24.83 -15.85
CA PRO A 200 2.58 -25.18 -15.98
C PRO A 200 2.82 -26.55 -16.63
N TYR A 201 1.79 -27.42 -16.69
CA TYR A 201 1.89 -28.75 -17.28
C TYR A 201 1.59 -28.73 -18.77
N LYS A 202 0.54 -28.00 -19.17
CA LYS A 202 0.23 -27.77 -20.60
C LYS A 202 1.12 -26.71 -21.24
N ARG A 203 1.81 -25.89 -20.43
CA ARG A 203 2.60 -24.73 -20.87
C ARG A 203 1.76 -23.71 -21.64
N ILE A 204 0.53 -23.49 -21.16
CA ILE A 204 -0.44 -22.57 -21.77
C ILE A 204 -0.78 -21.46 -20.78
N VAL A 205 -0.75 -20.21 -21.25
CA VAL A 205 -1.34 -19.06 -20.58
C VAL A 205 -2.68 -18.75 -21.23
N TYR A 206 -3.74 -18.75 -20.43
CA TYR A 206 -5.08 -18.39 -20.85
C TYR A 206 -5.34 -16.91 -20.54
N ASP A 207 -5.78 -16.18 -21.55
CA ASP A 207 -6.20 -14.78 -21.46
C ASP A 207 -7.63 -14.63 -22.00
N TYR A 208 -8.58 -14.51 -21.08
CA TYR A 208 -10.00 -14.35 -21.40
C TYR A 208 -10.48 -12.90 -21.27
N VAL A 209 -9.62 -11.99 -20.80
CA VAL A 209 -10.02 -10.61 -20.41
C VAL A 209 -9.12 -9.53 -21.01
N GLY A 210 -8.20 -9.90 -21.90
CA GLY A 210 -7.28 -8.97 -22.59
C GLY A 210 -6.12 -8.50 -21.72
N GLY A 211 -5.74 -9.29 -20.71
CA GLY A 211 -4.65 -8.94 -19.78
C GLY A 211 -3.30 -8.78 -20.47
N LEU A 212 -3.00 -9.59 -21.48
CA LEU A 212 -1.72 -9.50 -22.22
C LEU A 212 -1.64 -8.24 -23.07
N GLU A 213 -2.75 -7.80 -23.65
CA GLU A 213 -2.79 -6.55 -24.42
C GLU A 213 -2.56 -5.35 -23.50
N ASP A 214 -3.16 -5.36 -22.31
CA ASP A 214 -2.97 -4.31 -21.32
C ASP A 214 -1.55 -4.32 -20.73
N ILE A 215 -0.93 -5.48 -20.55
CA ILE A 215 0.51 -5.58 -20.22
C ILE A 215 1.36 -4.94 -21.32
N LYS A 216 1.13 -5.29 -22.59
CA LYS A 216 1.87 -4.73 -23.74
C LYS A 216 1.71 -3.22 -23.86
N LYS A 217 0.50 -2.70 -23.59
CA LYS A 217 0.19 -1.26 -23.63
C LYS A 217 0.53 -0.52 -22.33
N ALA A 218 1.07 -1.22 -21.32
CA ALA A 218 1.35 -0.70 -19.98
C ALA A 218 0.12 0.01 -19.36
N LYS A 219 -1.05 -0.64 -19.43
CA LYS A 219 -2.32 -0.10 -18.94
C LYS A 219 -2.87 -0.87 -17.74
N VAL A 220 -3.44 -0.15 -16.79
CA VAL A 220 -4.28 -0.69 -15.72
C VAL A 220 -5.75 -0.48 -16.10
N ARG A 221 -6.46 -1.59 -16.27
CA ARG A 221 -7.89 -1.66 -16.55
C ARG A 221 -8.55 -2.67 -15.60
N THR A 222 -9.76 -2.37 -15.14
CA THR A 222 -10.60 -3.31 -14.41
C THR A 222 -11.16 -4.39 -15.33
N VAL A 223 -11.41 -5.60 -14.83
CA VAL A 223 -11.97 -6.69 -15.65
C VAL A 223 -13.39 -6.35 -16.13
N ILE A 224 -14.23 -5.88 -15.21
CA ILE A 224 -15.56 -5.34 -15.48
C ILE A 224 -15.52 -3.80 -15.47
N PRO A 225 -16.58 -3.11 -15.92
CA PRO A 225 -16.63 -1.65 -15.88
C PRO A 225 -16.23 -1.08 -14.51
N ALA A 226 -15.40 -0.03 -14.52
CA ALA A 226 -14.74 0.46 -13.32
C ALA A 226 -15.74 1.01 -12.28
N SER A 227 -16.87 1.55 -12.75
CA SER A 227 -18.00 1.97 -11.92
C SER A 227 -18.50 0.83 -11.02
N THR A 228 -18.85 -0.31 -11.61
CA THR A 228 -19.34 -1.49 -10.91
C THR A 228 -18.24 -2.10 -10.04
N SER A 229 -17.04 -2.27 -10.60
CA SER A 229 -15.92 -2.90 -9.90
C SER A 229 -15.56 -2.21 -8.58
N PHE A 230 -15.50 -0.88 -8.59
CA PHE A 230 -15.15 -0.09 -7.40
C PHE A 230 -16.32 0.09 -6.43
N GLN A 231 -17.57 0.00 -6.89
CA GLN A 231 -18.74 -0.01 -6.01
C GLN A 231 -18.86 -1.34 -5.24
N GLU A 232 -18.51 -2.45 -5.88
CA GLU A 232 -18.48 -3.78 -5.25
C GLU A 232 -17.41 -3.88 -4.15
N ASP A 233 -16.20 -3.44 -4.45
CA ASP A 233 -15.09 -3.39 -3.49
C ASP A 233 -14.23 -2.16 -3.75
N CYS A 234 -14.41 -1.12 -2.92
CA CYS A 234 -13.65 0.12 -3.06
C CYS A 234 -12.15 -0.06 -2.74
N ALA A 235 -11.72 -1.15 -2.09
CA ALA A 235 -10.29 -1.46 -1.95
C ALA A 235 -9.61 -1.70 -3.30
N ARG A 236 -10.38 -2.05 -4.35
CA ARG A 236 -9.86 -2.17 -5.72
C ARG A 236 -9.32 -0.84 -6.28
N ILE A 237 -9.77 0.32 -5.78
CA ILE A 237 -9.20 1.63 -6.12
C ILE A 237 -7.74 1.68 -5.64
N LEU A 238 -7.49 1.37 -4.36
CA LEU A 238 -6.15 1.35 -3.78
C LEU A 238 -5.28 0.29 -4.46
N ARG A 239 -5.83 -0.90 -4.74
CA ARG A 239 -5.10 -1.94 -5.49
C ARG A 239 -4.70 -1.47 -6.89
N ALA A 240 -5.59 -0.76 -7.61
CA ALA A 240 -5.28 -0.21 -8.92
C ALA A 240 -4.14 0.83 -8.83
N VAL A 241 -4.17 1.71 -7.83
CA VAL A 241 -3.10 2.68 -7.54
C VAL A 241 -1.77 1.98 -7.26
N ARG A 242 -1.77 1.01 -6.34
CA ARG A 242 -0.59 0.21 -6.00
C ARG A 242 0.01 -0.47 -7.23
N ILE A 243 -0.82 -1.13 -8.04
CA ILE A 243 -0.35 -1.85 -9.23
C ILE A 243 0.18 -0.87 -10.29
N ALA A 244 -0.49 0.25 -10.51
CA ALA A 244 0.00 1.30 -11.42
C ALA A 244 1.36 1.86 -10.97
N ALA A 245 1.51 2.16 -9.68
CA ALA A 245 2.76 2.66 -9.10
C ALA A 245 3.91 1.66 -9.27
N ARG A 246 3.70 0.42 -8.80
CA ARG A 246 4.73 -0.64 -8.82
C ARG A 246 5.18 -1.02 -10.23
N LEU A 247 4.26 -0.98 -11.21
CA LEU A 247 4.56 -1.37 -12.59
C LEU A 247 4.96 -0.19 -13.49
N GLY A 248 4.70 1.06 -13.07
CA GLY A 248 4.82 2.24 -13.93
C GLY A 248 3.74 2.30 -15.01
N PHE A 249 2.60 1.66 -14.81
CA PHE A 249 1.52 1.58 -15.79
C PHE A 249 0.57 2.78 -15.67
N ARG A 250 -0.08 3.14 -16.78
CA ARG A 250 -1.09 4.22 -16.82
C ARG A 250 -2.49 3.63 -16.72
N PHE A 251 -3.42 4.37 -16.11
CA PHE A 251 -4.83 3.98 -16.13
C PHE A 251 -5.45 4.19 -17.52
N THR A 252 -6.43 3.36 -17.86
CA THR A 252 -7.37 3.70 -18.94
C THR A 252 -8.18 4.96 -18.57
N ARG A 253 -8.78 5.64 -19.57
CA ARG A 253 -9.59 6.84 -19.33
C ARG A 253 -10.75 6.55 -18.37
N GLU A 254 -11.46 5.45 -18.58
CA GLU A 254 -12.57 5.00 -17.73
C GLU A 254 -12.11 4.72 -16.30
N THR A 255 -11.06 3.90 -16.13
CA THR A 255 -10.53 3.57 -14.80
C THR A 255 -10.07 4.82 -14.06
N ALA A 256 -9.37 5.74 -14.73
CA ALA A 256 -8.94 7.00 -14.15
C ALA A 256 -10.11 7.89 -13.69
N HIS A 257 -11.17 7.96 -14.51
CA HIS A 257 -12.38 8.73 -14.20
C HIS A 257 -13.05 8.22 -12.91
N PHE A 258 -13.25 6.90 -12.80
CA PHE A 258 -13.92 6.33 -11.62
C PHE A 258 -13.03 6.27 -10.38
N ILE A 259 -11.70 6.18 -10.50
CA ILE A 259 -10.79 6.35 -9.36
C ILE A 259 -11.02 7.72 -8.70
N LYS A 260 -11.10 8.79 -9.50
CA LYS A 260 -11.32 10.15 -8.97
C LYS A 260 -12.72 10.29 -8.36
N ASN A 261 -13.75 9.88 -9.10
CA ASN A 261 -15.14 10.13 -8.70
C ASN A 261 -15.60 9.27 -7.51
N LEU A 262 -15.03 8.09 -7.33
CA LEU A 262 -15.37 7.18 -6.23
C LEU A 262 -14.33 7.22 -5.09
N SER A 263 -13.40 8.17 -5.11
CA SER A 263 -12.37 8.35 -4.07
C SER A 263 -12.93 8.36 -2.64
N ARG A 264 -14.01 9.12 -2.39
CA ARG A 264 -14.67 9.21 -1.08
C ARG A 264 -15.23 7.88 -0.57
N SER A 265 -15.47 6.91 -1.45
CA SER A 265 -15.95 5.58 -1.05
C SER A 265 -14.94 4.80 -0.22
N LEU A 266 -13.66 5.22 -0.24
CA LEU A 266 -12.59 4.66 0.59
C LEU A 266 -12.83 4.87 2.09
N LEU A 267 -13.54 5.93 2.49
CA LEU A 267 -13.87 6.19 3.90
C LEU A 267 -14.82 5.12 4.48
N ARG A 268 -15.41 4.26 3.64
CA ARG A 268 -16.25 3.12 4.06
C ARG A 268 -15.45 1.84 4.30
N LEU A 269 -14.17 1.81 3.92
CA LEU A 269 -13.31 0.65 4.16
C LEU A 269 -12.93 0.56 5.62
N ASP A 270 -12.77 -0.66 6.12
CA ASP A 270 -12.18 -0.87 7.43
C ASP A 270 -10.70 -0.43 7.44
N ASN A 271 -10.26 0.09 8.59
CA ASN A 271 -8.91 0.60 8.77
C ASN A 271 -7.84 -0.46 8.49
N GLN A 272 -8.13 -1.75 8.73
CA GLN A 272 -7.19 -2.84 8.47
C GLN A 272 -6.93 -3.01 6.96
N ARG A 273 -7.97 -2.93 6.12
CA ARG A 273 -7.84 -2.95 4.65
C ARG A 273 -7.08 -1.74 4.12
N ILE A 274 -7.38 -0.54 4.63
CA ILE A 274 -6.66 0.67 4.25
C ILE A 274 -5.18 0.53 4.60
N MET A 275 -4.89 0.13 5.84
CA MET A 275 -3.53 -0.09 6.32
C MET A 275 -2.77 -1.13 5.49
N MET A 276 -3.44 -2.23 5.11
CA MET A 276 -2.86 -3.27 4.28
C MET A 276 -2.46 -2.74 2.90
N GLU A 277 -3.34 -2.03 2.21
CA GLU A 277 -3.05 -1.48 0.88
C GLU A 277 -1.98 -0.37 0.94
N MET A 278 -2.04 0.50 1.95
CA MET A 278 -1.01 1.53 2.19
C MET A 278 0.35 0.89 2.47
N ASN A 279 0.39 -0.16 3.29
CA ASN A 279 1.64 -0.88 3.55
C ASN A 279 2.20 -1.50 2.27
N TYR A 280 1.36 -2.08 1.41
CA TYR A 280 1.84 -2.62 0.13
C TYR A 280 2.37 -1.54 -0.81
N MET A 281 1.84 -0.31 -0.76
CA MET A 281 2.34 0.81 -1.56
C MET A 281 3.68 1.32 -1.05
N LEU A 282 3.83 1.47 0.28
CA LEU A 282 4.93 2.20 0.89
C LEU A 282 6.10 1.31 1.36
N ALA A 283 5.88 0.00 1.52
CA ALA A 283 6.88 -0.90 2.10
C ALA A 283 7.54 -1.87 1.09
N TYR A 284 7.20 -1.80 -0.20
CA TYR A 284 7.59 -2.80 -1.21
C TYR A 284 8.33 -2.20 -2.41
N GLY A 285 8.93 -1.00 -2.26
CA GLY A 285 9.79 -0.39 -3.29
C GLY A 285 9.04 0.39 -4.38
N SER A 286 7.90 0.98 -4.05
CA SER A 286 7.13 1.85 -4.96
C SER A 286 6.43 2.99 -4.23
N ALA A 287 6.97 3.41 -3.09
CA ALA A 287 6.36 4.37 -2.18
C ALA A 287 6.24 5.76 -2.82
N GLU A 288 7.30 6.25 -3.46
CA GLU A 288 7.34 7.56 -4.10
C GLU A 288 6.30 7.65 -5.23
N ALA A 289 6.30 6.66 -6.11
CA ALA A 289 5.35 6.58 -7.22
C ALA A 289 3.91 6.45 -6.73
N SER A 290 3.69 5.73 -5.62
CA SER A 290 2.38 5.58 -4.99
C SER A 290 1.87 6.92 -4.45
N LEU A 291 2.70 7.67 -3.72
CA LEU A 291 2.35 9.00 -3.21
C LEU A 291 1.97 9.96 -4.33
N ARG A 292 2.70 9.95 -5.46
CA ARG A 292 2.35 10.76 -6.64
C ARG A 292 0.99 10.40 -7.22
N ILE A 293 0.68 9.12 -7.34
CA ILE A 293 -0.60 8.68 -7.89
C ILE A 293 -1.74 8.99 -6.92
N LEU A 294 -1.56 8.76 -5.62
CA LEU A 294 -2.52 9.16 -4.59
C LEU A 294 -2.79 10.66 -4.65
N TRP A 295 -1.74 11.47 -4.79
CA TRP A 295 -1.87 12.92 -4.95
C TRP A 295 -2.64 13.28 -6.22
N LYS A 296 -2.24 12.72 -7.37
CA LYS A 296 -2.83 13.00 -8.69
C LYS A 296 -4.35 12.81 -8.71
N PHE A 297 -4.86 11.82 -7.97
CA PHE A 297 -6.28 11.45 -7.97
C PHE A 297 -7.07 11.97 -6.75
N GLY A 298 -6.47 12.77 -5.87
CA GLY A 298 -7.18 13.29 -4.68
C GLY A 298 -7.32 12.29 -3.53
N LEU A 299 -6.62 11.15 -3.60
CA LEU A 299 -6.69 10.11 -2.57
C LEU A 299 -5.79 10.41 -1.37
N LEU A 300 -4.69 11.14 -1.60
CA LEU A 300 -3.76 11.50 -0.54
C LEU A 300 -4.42 12.36 0.54
N GLU A 301 -5.36 13.23 0.16
CA GLU A 301 -6.10 14.10 1.10
C GLU A 301 -7.03 13.33 2.03
N LEU A 302 -7.48 12.15 1.61
CA LEU A 302 -8.32 11.29 2.43
C LEU A 302 -7.47 10.44 3.37
N LEU A 303 -6.34 9.93 2.88
CA LEU A 303 -5.54 8.92 3.56
C LEU A 303 -4.40 9.52 4.39
N LEU A 304 -3.72 10.55 3.90
CA LEU A 304 -2.58 11.18 4.56
C LEU A 304 -2.73 12.72 4.53
N PRO A 305 -3.71 13.29 5.28
CA PRO A 305 -4.05 14.71 5.21
C PRO A 305 -2.87 15.66 5.47
N PHE A 306 -2.01 15.35 6.45
CA PHE A 306 -0.82 16.17 6.75
C PHE A 306 0.15 16.27 5.57
N GLN A 307 0.37 15.17 4.85
CA GLN A 307 1.26 15.14 3.68
C GLN A 307 0.59 15.79 2.47
N ALA A 308 -0.73 15.69 2.35
CA ALA A 308 -1.48 16.42 1.34
C ALA A 308 -1.41 17.94 1.57
N ALA A 309 -1.60 18.40 2.81
CA ALA A 309 -1.47 19.80 3.21
C ALA A 309 -0.09 20.36 2.86
N TYR A 310 0.96 19.59 3.14
CA TYR A 310 2.33 19.92 2.74
C TYR A 310 2.47 20.12 1.23
N PHE A 311 1.93 19.23 0.39
CA PHE A 311 1.94 19.40 -1.07
C PHE A 311 1.19 20.66 -1.52
N VAL A 312 0.08 21.01 -0.89
CA VAL A 312 -0.63 22.24 -1.25
C VAL A 312 0.19 23.48 -0.86
N ARG A 313 0.75 23.51 0.35
CA ARG A 313 1.58 24.61 0.86
C ARG A 313 2.81 24.87 -0.01
N ASP A 314 3.46 23.80 -0.48
CA ASP A 314 4.62 23.85 -1.39
C ASP A 314 4.23 24.19 -2.85
N GLY A 315 2.95 24.42 -3.14
CA GLY A 315 2.46 24.67 -4.50
C GLY A 315 2.63 23.47 -5.43
N PHE A 316 2.73 22.26 -4.88
CA PHE A 316 3.00 21.03 -5.62
C PHE A 316 1.75 20.55 -6.37
N LYS A 317 1.69 20.84 -7.67
CA LYS A 317 0.52 20.54 -8.51
C LYS A 317 0.27 19.03 -8.63
N ARG A 318 -0.98 18.63 -8.88
CA ARG A 318 -1.40 17.21 -9.01
C ARG A 318 -0.65 16.37 -10.05
N ARG A 319 -0.08 17.02 -11.07
CA ARG A 319 0.70 16.39 -12.15
C ARG A 319 2.14 16.88 -12.19
N ASP A 320 2.62 17.43 -11.08
CA ASP A 320 3.97 17.95 -10.99
C ASP A 320 4.99 16.81 -11.12
N LYS A 321 6.08 17.12 -11.82
CA LYS A 321 7.22 16.22 -12.03
C LYS A 321 8.41 16.58 -11.14
N ARG A 322 8.37 17.74 -10.48
CA ARG A 322 9.37 18.14 -9.48
C ARG A 322 9.41 17.12 -8.34
N SER A 323 10.49 17.15 -7.58
CA SER A 323 10.61 16.43 -6.32
C SER A 323 10.59 17.42 -5.16
N ASN A 324 10.35 16.91 -3.96
CA ASN A 324 10.44 17.62 -2.69
C ASN A 324 10.97 16.65 -1.62
N MET A 325 11.20 17.10 -0.39
CA MET A 325 11.86 16.29 0.63
C MET A 325 11.10 14.98 0.90
N LEU A 326 9.77 15.04 1.02
CA LEU A 326 8.94 13.85 1.22
C LEU A 326 9.16 12.79 0.13
N LEU A 327 9.08 13.22 -1.14
CA LEU A 327 9.24 12.30 -2.28
C LEU A 327 10.68 11.78 -2.38
N CYS A 328 11.69 12.60 -2.05
CA CYS A 328 13.08 12.17 -1.99
C CYS A 328 13.34 11.13 -0.90
N LEU A 329 12.78 11.31 0.31
CA LEU A 329 12.84 10.32 1.40
C LEU A 329 12.28 8.97 0.94
N PHE A 330 11.10 8.98 0.32
CA PHE A 330 10.47 7.75 -0.17
C PHE A 330 11.17 7.15 -1.40
N SER A 331 11.75 7.97 -2.28
CA SER A 331 12.58 7.49 -3.39
C SER A 331 13.84 6.79 -2.88
N ASN A 332 14.48 7.34 -1.84
CA ASN A 332 15.63 6.72 -1.20
C ASN A 332 15.25 5.44 -0.44
N LEU A 333 14.08 5.41 0.20
CA LEU A 333 13.53 4.17 0.77
C LEU A 333 13.34 3.11 -0.32
N ASP A 334 12.76 3.48 -1.46
CA ASP A 334 12.47 2.55 -2.56
C ASP A 334 13.75 1.90 -3.14
N LYS A 335 14.91 2.57 -3.07
CA LYS A 335 16.21 1.99 -3.49
C LYS A 335 16.62 0.77 -2.64
N HIS A 336 16.10 0.65 -1.42
CA HIS A 336 16.42 -0.45 -0.51
C HIS A 336 15.38 -1.56 -0.52
N LEU A 337 14.16 -1.28 -0.98
CA LEU A 337 13.05 -2.21 -0.87
C LEU A 337 12.71 -2.83 -2.23
N ALA A 338 12.10 -4.00 -2.17
CA ALA A 338 11.58 -4.71 -3.33
C ALA A 338 10.43 -5.64 -2.90
N PRO A 339 9.67 -6.22 -3.85
CA PRO A 339 8.59 -7.14 -3.52
C PRO A 339 8.98 -8.31 -2.61
N ASP A 340 10.20 -8.82 -2.77
CA ASP A 340 10.83 -9.91 -2.01
C ASP A 340 11.61 -9.42 -0.77
N ARG A 341 11.78 -8.10 -0.63
CA ARG A 341 12.54 -7.45 0.45
C ARG A 341 11.76 -6.25 1.01
N PRO A 342 10.61 -6.48 1.64
CA PRO A 342 9.79 -5.40 2.18
C PRO A 342 10.33 -4.87 3.51
N CYS A 343 9.81 -3.72 3.97
CA CYS A 343 10.00 -3.24 5.32
C CYS A 343 8.75 -3.36 6.20
N HIS A 344 8.94 -3.31 7.52
CA HIS A 344 7.82 -3.21 8.45
C HIS A 344 7.18 -1.82 8.41
N ASN A 345 5.87 -1.75 8.63
CA ASN A 345 5.10 -0.50 8.48
C ASN A 345 5.57 0.67 9.36
N SER A 346 6.13 0.37 10.53
CA SER A 346 6.70 1.37 11.43
C SER A 346 7.79 2.21 10.80
N LEU A 347 8.53 1.69 9.80
CA LEU A 347 9.58 2.45 9.13
C LEU A 347 8.99 3.61 8.30
N TRP A 348 8.05 3.31 7.40
CA TRP A 348 7.46 4.36 6.56
C TRP A 348 6.58 5.31 7.36
N VAL A 349 5.88 4.83 8.41
CA VAL A 349 5.15 5.72 9.34
C VAL A 349 6.14 6.64 10.05
N GLY A 350 7.28 6.12 10.52
CA GLY A 350 8.33 6.92 11.13
C GLY A 350 8.88 8.00 10.20
N ILE A 351 9.06 7.69 8.91
CA ILE A 351 9.47 8.67 7.88
C ILE A 351 8.42 9.78 7.71
N LEU A 352 7.12 9.45 7.67
CA LEU A 352 6.04 10.44 7.57
C LEU A 352 6.03 11.41 8.75
N VAL A 353 6.20 10.88 9.97
CA VAL A 353 6.25 11.67 11.21
C VAL A 353 7.47 12.57 11.23
N PHE A 354 8.64 12.00 10.92
CA PHE A 354 9.90 12.75 10.84
C PHE A 354 9.80 13.91 9.84
N HIS A 355 9.31 13.63 8.62
CA HIS A 355 9.12 14.65 7.60
C HIS A 355 8.18 15.76 8.06
N LYS A 356 7.05 15.40 8.68
CA LYS A 356 6.08 16.40 9.15
C LYS A 356 6.66 17.27 10.27
N ALA A 357 7.47 16.71 11.18
CA ALA A 357 8.15 17.50 12.20
C ALA A 357 9.12 18.54 11.59
N LEU A 358 9.90 18.17 10.57
CA LEU A 358 10.77 19.11 9.85
C LEU A 358 9.99 20.15 9.03
N SER A 359 8.90 19.72 8.41
CA SER A 359 8.01 20.60 7.63
C SER A 359 7.31 21.65 8.51
N ASP A 360 7.07 21.36 9.79
CA ASP A 360 6.47 22.31 10.74
C ASP A 360 7.50 23.26 11.32
N GLN A 361 8.67 22.72 11.65
CA GLN A 361 9.77 23.48 12.22
C GLN A 361 11.07 23.05 11.53
N PRO A 362 11.48 23.81 10.49
CA PRO A 362 12.74 23.56 9.80
C PRO A 362 13.92 23.53 10.79
N ARG A 363 14.84 22.59 10.58
CA ARG A 363 15.98 22.38 11.48
C ARG A 363 17.30 22.50 10.75
N ASP A 364 18.34 22.82 11.52
CA ASP A 364 19.71 22.80 11.05
C ASP A 364 20.07 21.38 10.55
N PRO A 365 20.70 21.23 9.37
CA PRO A 365 21.14 19.93 8.86
C PRO A 365 21.98 19.11 9.86
N MET A 366 22.77 19.76 10.70
CA MET A 366 23.59 19.13 11.74
C MET A 366 22.74 18.62 12.90
N VAL A 367 21.65 19.31 13.26
CA VAL A 367 20.65 18.80 14.22
C VAL A 367 19.99 17.54 13.65
N VAL A 368 19.60 17.57 12.38
CA VAL A 368 19.01 16.42 11.69
C VAL A 368 19.99 15.24 11.64
N ALA A 369 21.26 15.49 11.30
CA ALA A 369 22.31 14.47 11.28
C ALA A 369 22.54 13.87 12.68
N ALA A 370 22.58 14.71 13.72
CA ALA A 370 22.85 14.28 15.08
C ALA A 370 21.70 13.44 15.64
N PHE A 371 20.46 13.88 15.37
CA PHE A 371 19.26 13.10 15.66
C PHE A 371 19.28 11.74 14.96
N CYS A 372 19.61 11.70 13.66
CA CYS A 372 19.65 10.44 12.90
C CYS A 372 20.73 9.48 13.41
N LEU A 373 21.91 9.99 13.77
CA LEU A 373 22.96 9.18 14.39
C LEU A 373 22.57 8.70 15.78
N ALA A 374 21.91 9.53 16.59
CA ALA A 374 21.39 9.13 17.89
C ALA A 374 20.38 7.98 17.72
N VAL A 375 19.40 8.12 16.82
CA VAL A 375 18.43 7.07 16.48
C VAL A 375 19.15 5.79 16.02
N HIS A 376 20.15 5.90 15.15
CA HIS A 376 20.94 4.75 14.71
C HIS A 376 21.68 4.06 15.87
N ASN A 377 22.23 4.86 16.80
CA ASN A 377 23.08 4.43 17.91
C ASN A 377 22.30 4.09 19.18
N GLY A 378 21.05 3.64 19.08
CA GLY A 378 20.31 3.18 20.25
C GLY A 378 19.62 4.28 21.04
N GLY A 379 19.64 5.54 20.58
CA GLY A 379 19.07 6.70 21.27
C GLY A 379 20.10 7.59 21.96
N ASP A 380 21.40 7.31 21.80
CA ASP A 380 22.50 8.09 22.39
C ASP A 380 22.72 9.42 21.65
N ILE A 381 22.13 10.50 22.20
CA ILE A 381 22.24 11.85 21.64
C ILE A 381 23.67 12.38 21.73
N LEU A 382 24.34 12.17 22.86
CA LEU A 382 25.69 12.69 23.08
C LEU A 382 26.69 12.01 22.11
N GLY A 383 26.55 10.71 21.90
CA GLY A 383 27.29 9.97 20.89
C GLY A 383 27.04 10.50 19.48
N GLY A 384 25.77 10.73 19.12
CA GLY A 384 25.38 11.31 17.83
C GLY A 384 26.02 12.68 17.57
N VAL A 385 25.93 13.60 18.54
CA VAL A 385 26.53 14.95 18.48
C VAL A 385 28.05 14.89 18.32
N LYS A 386 28.73 14.00 19.05
CA LYS A 386 30.20 13.81 18.93
C LYS A 386 30.60 13.34 17.53
N MET A 387 29.78 12.50 16.89
CA MET A 387 30.05 12.01 15.53
C MET A 387 29.82 13.09 14.47
N VAL A 388 28.75 13.88 14.60
CA VAL A 388 28.42 14.96 13.65
C VAL A 388 29.47 16.06 13.61
N LYS A 389 30.14 16.37 14.73
CA LYS A 389 31.23 17.37 14.71
C LYS A 389 32.40 17.03 13.78
N LYS A 390 32.55 15.76 13.40
CA LYS A 390 33.58 15.30 12.44
C LYS A 390 33.04 15.23 11.01
N PHE A 391 31.77 15.55 10.80
CA PHE A 391 31.07 15.40 9.55
C PHE A 391 31.18 16.69 8.73
N THR A 392 31.73 16.59 7.53
CA THR A 392 32.03 17.73 6.65
C THR A 392 31.30 17.69 5.31
N LYS A 393 30.34 16.77 5.14
CA LYS A 393 29.64 16.63 3.86
C LYS A 393 28.64 17.77 3.64
N PRO A 394 28.53 18.31 2.41
CA PRO A 394 27.51 19.28 2.08
C PRO A 394 26.11 18.64 2.18
N HIS A 395 25.14 19.43 2.63
CA HIS A 395 23.74 19.06 2.63
C HIS A 395 23.04 19.57 1.37
N ASP A 396 21.89 18.99 1.04
CA ASP A 396 21.04 19.47 -0.05
C ASP A 396 20.31 20.75 0.37
N VAL A 397 20.73 21.88 -0.21
CA VAL A 397 20.18 23.22 0.08
C VAL A 397 18.80 23.47 -0.57
N SER A 398 18.29 22.53 -1.37
CA SER A 398 17.01 22.70 -2.08
C SER A 398 15.78 22.46 -1.20
N PHE A 399 15.96 21.89 0.01
CA PHE A 399 14.88 21.57 0.93
C PHE A 399 14.63 22.73 1.90
N HIS A 400 13.41 23.27 1.90
CA HIS A 400 13.00 24.35 2.80
C HIS A 400 12.78 23.88 4.26
N GLU A 401 12.72 22.57 4.46
CA GLU A 401 12.65 21.90 5.75
C GLU A 401 14.00 21.88 6.48
N LEU A 402 15.08 22.26 5.79
CA LEU A 402 16.41 22.45 6.35
C LEU A 402 16.66 23.95 6.48
N SER A 403 16.93 24.42 7.71
CA SER A 403 17.29 25.81 7.94
C SER A 403 18.74 26.09 7.55
N GLU A 404 19.11 27.37 7.45
CA GLU A 404 20.51 27.74 7.29
C GLU A 404 21.37 27.17 8.43
N PRO A 405 22.57 26.63 8.14
CA PRO A 405 23.46 26.10 9.15
C PRO A 405 23.89 27.16 10.17
N GLN A 406 23.72 26.84 11.43
CA GLN A 406 24.10 27.63 12.59
C GLN A 406 25.39 27.07 13.21
N ASN A 407 26.25 27.95 13.74
CA ASN A 407 27.47 27.54 14.43
C ASN A 407 27.16 27.14 15.89
N LEU A 408 26.42 26.03 16.06
CA LEU A 408 25.98 25.54 17.36
C LEU A 408 27.12 24.88 18.14
N ASN A 409 27.23 25.21 19.42
CA ASN A 409 28.10 24.49 20.33
C ASN A 409 27.51 23.09 20.68
N SER A 410 28.26 22.25 21.40
CA SER A 410 27.80 20.88 21.71
C SER A 410 26.53 20.84 22.55
N GLU A 411 26.36 21.76 23.49
CA GLU A 411 25.24 21.77 24.42
C GLU A 411 23.96 22.23 23.72
N ALA A 412 24.04 23.33 22.96
CA ALA A 412 22.96 23.82 22.13
C ALA A 412 22.52 22.76 21.09
N LEU A 413 23.47 22.03 20.49
CA LEU A 413 23.12 20.96 19.54
C LEU A 413 22.38 19.80 20.23
N VAL A 414 22.74 19.44 21.46
CA VAL A 414 22.02 18.42 22.25
C VAL A 414 20.59 18.88 22.54
N ASP A 415 20.41 20.15 22.92
CA ASP A 415 19.11 20.73 23.24
C ASP A 415 18.18 20.79 22.02
N GLU A 416 18.71 21.23 20.87
CA GLU A 416 17.98 21.21 19.59
C GLU A 416 17.58 19.80 19.16
N VAL A 417 18.46 18.79 19.38
CA VAL A 417 18.14 17.39 19.06
C VAL A 417 17.03 16.85 19.98
N LEU A 418 17.03 17.22 21.27
CA LEU A 418 15.98 16.84 22.21
C LEU A 418 14.65 17.49 21.87
N ASP A 419 14.67 18.79 21.57
CA ASP A 419 13.49 19.53 21.14
C ASP A 419 12.91 18.92 19.86
N PHE A 420 13.76 18.63 18.87
CA PHE A 420 13.34 17.96 17.64
C PHE A 420 12.77 16.56 17.91
N ALA A 421 13.38 15.77 18.80
CA ALA A 421 12.83 14.47 19.21
C ALA A 421 11.45 14.60 19.87
N ALA A 422 11.22 15.66 20.66
CA ALA A 422 9.91 15.97 21.23
C ALA A 422 8.90 16.36 20.15
N SER A 423 9.28 17.18 19.16
CA SER A 423 8.43 17.53 18.00
C SER A 423 8.00 16.28 17.23
N VAL A 424 8.92 15.33 16.98
CA VAL A 424 8.61 14.06 16.30
C VAL A 424 7.58 13.24 17.09
N LYS A 425 7.70 13.14 18.42
CA LYS A 425 6.71 12.45 19.26
C LYS A 425 5.35 13.14 19.24
N GLN A 426 5.33 14.47 19.26
CA GLN A 426 4.11 15.27 19.21
C GLN A 426 3.36 15.09 17.87
N VAL A 427 4.09 15.11 16.76
CA VAL A 427 3.53 14.87 15.43
C VAL A 427 2.95 13.47 15.31
N LEU A 428 3.61 12.46 15.86
CA LEU A 428 3.07 11.09 15.87
C LEU A 428 1.71 11.04 16.59
N TYR A 429 1.59 11.71 17.74
CA TYR A 429 0.30 11.83 18.44
C TYR A 429 -0.77 12.48 17.54
N TRP A 430 -0.46 13.60 16.88
CA TRP A 430 -1.39 14.26 15.95
C TRP A 430 -1.81 13.37 14.79
N MET A 431 -0.89 12.62 14.18
CA MET A 431 -1.19 11.69 13.08
C MET A 431 -2.07 10.51 13.50
N THR A 432 -2.22 10.26 14.80
CA THR A 432 -3.06 9.20 15.38
C THR A 432 -4.30 9.72 16.10
N ASN A 433 -4.62 11.00 15.96
CA ASN A 433 -5.75 11.63 16.64
C ASN A 433 -6.68 12.28 15.61
N GLU A 434 -7.95 11.85 15.62
CA GLU A 434 -8.98 12.24 14.66
C GLU A 434 -9.18 13.75 14.58
N TYR A 435 -9.09 14.46 15.73
CA TYR A 435 -9.22 15.92 15.77
C TYR A 435 -8.14 16.59 14.91
N TYR A 436 -6.86 16.28 15.15
CA TYR A 436 -5.77 16.92 14.40
C TYR A 436 -5.75 16.49 12.94
N VAL A 437 -6.09 15.23 12.65
CA VAL A 437 -6.23 14.75 11.27
C VAL A 437 -7.32 15.52 10.52
N SER A 438 -8.48 15.74 11.15
CA SER A 438 -9.58 16.53 10.57
C SER A 438 -9.21 17.99 10.30
N GLN A 439 -8.33 18.56 11.14
CA GLN A 439 -7.86 19.94 11.02
C GLN A 439 -6.71 20.11 10.01
N ALA A 440 -6.03 19.03 9.63
CA ALA A 440 -4.84 19.10 8.78
C ALA A 440 -5.10 19.77 7.41
N MET A 441 -6.33 19.66 6.89
CA MET A 441 -6.74 20.29 5.63
C MET A 441 -7.65 21.52 5.81
N ALA A 442 -7.84 22.02 7.05
CA ALA A 442 -8.77 23.11 7.34
C ALA A 442 -8.44 24.42 6.61
N GLU A 443 -7.16 24.67 6.33
CA GLU A 443 -6.67 25.83 5.55
C GLU A 443 -7.01 25.74 4.05
N TYR A 444 -7.57 24.61 3.58
CA TYR A 444 -7.84 24.34 2.18
C TYR A 444 -9.33 24.01 1.95
N PRO A 445 -10.21 25.02 1.79
CA PRO A 445 -11.67 24.82 1.76
C PRO A 445 -12.19 23.90 0.65
N GLN A 446 -11.42 23.73 -0.43
CA GLN A 446 -11.76 22.87 -1.56
C GLN A 446 -11.35 21.40 -1.34
N ALA A 447 -10.54 21.12 -0.31
CA ALA A 447 -10.12 19.77 0.03
C ALA A 447 -11.25 19.00 0.74
N PRO A 448 -11.37 17.68 0.51
CA PRO A 448 -12.28 16.88 1.30
C PRO A 448 -11.81 16.84 2.77
N CYS A 449 -12.73 17.03 3.71
CA CYS A 449 -12.45 16.76 5.12
C CYS A 449 -12.38 15.24 5.34
N SER A 450 -11.35 14.80 6.04
CA SER A 450 -11.15 13.41 6.46
C SER A 450 -10.61 13.42 7.89
N ASP A 451 -11.26 12.71 8.79
CA ASP A 451 -10.83 12.41 10.15
C ASP A 451 -10.20 11.01 10.26
N LEU A 452 -9.93 10.37 9.11
CA LEU A 452 -9.50 8.99 9.03
C LEU A 452 -8.15 8.74 9.71
N VAL A 453 -8.19 8.11 10.88
CA VAL A 453 -7.03 7.52 11.55
C VAL A 453 -7.04 6.00 11.36
N PHE A 454 -6.07 5.46 10.63
CA PHE A 454 -5.99 4.02 10.36
C PHE A 454 -4.73 3.35 10.91
N PHE A 455 -3.86 4.09 11.62
CA PHE A 455 -2.66 3.53 12.24
C PHE A 455 -3.02 2.71 13.49
N PRO A 456 -2.71 1.40 13.54
CA PRO A 456 -2.96 0.60 14.74
C PRO A 456 -2.07 1.04 15.91
N LEU A 457 -2.56 0.89 17.15
CA LEU A 457 -1.79 1.18 18.37
C LEU A 457 -0.44 0.46 18.41
N ALA A 458 -0.37 -0.78 17.93
CA ALA A 458 0.88 -1.53 17.86
C ALA A 458 1.94 -0.85 16.97
N VAL A 459 1.50 -0.18 15.89
CA VAL A 459 2.39 0.59 15.01
C VAL A 459 2.82 1.88 15.69
N TYR A 460 1.89 2.60 16.32
CA TYR A 460 2.19 3.79 17.13
C TYR A 460 3.30 3.50 18.16
N LEU A 461 3.13 2.46 18.98
CA LEU A 461 4.10 2.08 20.01
C LEU A 461 5.46 1.70 19.42
N LYS A 462 5.48 1.01 18.27
CA LYS A 462 6.73 0.69 17.57
C LYS A 462 7.42 1.96 17.06
N VAL A 463 6.68 2.93 16.52
CA VAL A 463 7.26 4.20 16.05
C VAL A 463 7.78 5.04 17.21
N CYS A 464 7.08 5.10 18.35
CA CYS A 464 7.59 5.73 19.57
C CYS A 464 8.97 5.18 19.95
N ARG A 465 9.13 3.85 19.91
CA ARG A 465 10.41 3.19 20.19
C ARG A 465 11.49 3.52 19.16
N ILE A 466 11.17 3.82 17.90
CA ILE A 466 12.18 4.24 16.92
C ILE A 466 12.87 5.52 17.40
N PHE A 467 12.09 6.49 17.87
CA PHE A 467 12.55 7.84 18.23
C PHE A 467 12.76 8.06 19.73
N GLU A 468 12.82 6.97 20.50
CA GLU A 468 13.19 7.03 21.91
C GLU A 468 14.70 7.30 22.04
N CYS A 469 15.03 8.55 22.41
CA CYS A 469 16.38 9.06 22.62
C CYS A 469 16.51 9.66 24.03
N SER A 470 17.71 9.59 24.60
CA SER A 470 18.04 10.10 25.93
C SER A 470 19.37 10.87 25.91
N ARG A 471 19.54 11.81 26.86
CA ARG A 471 20.80 12.56 27.03
C ARG A 471 21.95 11.64 27.44
N GLU A 472 21.66 10.69 28.33
CA GLU A 472 22.61 9.71 28.84
C GLU A 472 22.38 8.38 28.13
N GLY A 473 23.47 7.68 27.78
CA GLY A 473 23.44 6.45 27.00
C GLY A 473 22.49 5.40 27.57
N SER A 474 21.92 4.57 26.70
CA SER A 474 20.84 3.64 27.07
C SER A 474 21.18 2.84 28.34
N GLU A 475 20.25 2.80 29.30
CA GLU A 475 20.17 1.72 30.29
C GLU A 475 20.07 0.37 29.55
N LYS A 476 21.20 -0.26 29.19
CA LYS A 476 21.36 -1.65 28.66
C LYS A 476 20.41 -2.16 27.55
N ALA A 477 19.42 -1.40 27.07
CA ALA A 477 18.26 -1.95 26.36
C ALA A 477 18.36 -1.87 24.83
N PHE A 478 19.19 -0.97 24.28
CA PHE A 478 19.23 -0.72 22.84
C PHE A 478 20.66 -0.72 22.28
N MET A 479 21.16 -1.90 21.92
CA MET A 479 22.43 -1.99 21.21
C MET A 479 22.29 -1.53 19.75
N PRO A 480 23.24 -0.74 19.21
CA PRO A 480 23.27 -0.41 17.79
C PRO A 480 23.46 -1.67 16.96
N LYS A 481 22.97 -1.62 15.72
CA LYS A 481 23.15 -2.70 14.76
C LYS A 481 24.64 -2.87 14.43
N GLN A 482 25.12 -4.11 14.51
CA GLN A 482 26.46 -4.46 14.06
C GLN A 482 26.47 -4.68 12.54
N GLY A 483 27.37 -3.98 11.83
CA GLY A 483 27.56 -4.12 10.38
C GLY A 483 26.63 -3.27 9.48
N ARG A 484 27.05 -3.10 8.22
CA ARG A 484 26.43 -2.13 7.27
C ARG A 484 25.30 -2.70 6.39
N LYS A 485 25.18 -4.03 6.26
CA LYS A 485 24.17 -4.67 5.38
C LYS A 485 22.82 -4.76 6.09
N ILE A 486 21.73 -4.45 5.39
CA ILE A 486 20.36 -4.56 5.94
C ILE A 486 19.99 -6.04 6.02
N ASN A 487 19.49 -6.50 7.18
CA ASN A 487 18.86 -7.80 7.29
C ASN A 487 17.36 -7.64 6.96
N TYR A 488 16.97 -8.00 5.73
CA TYR A 488 15.61 -7.78 5.23
C TYR A 488 14.55 -8.61 5.95
N GLU A 489 14.89 -9.79 6.46
CA GLU A 489 13.97 -10.62 7.26
C GLU A 489 13.63 -9.90 8.57
N MET A 490 14.65 -9.44 9.28
CA MET A 490 14.49 -8.69 10.52
C MET A 490 13.85 -7.32 10.29
N LEU A 491 14.12 -6.67 9.15
CA LEU A 491 13.47 -5.42 8.76
C LEU A 491 11.97 -5.62 8.49
N ALA A 492 11.57 -6.71 7.82
CA ALA A 492 10.17 -7.05 7.57
C ALA A 492 9.41 -7.37 8.87
N LEU A 493 10.07 -8.02 9.85
CA LEU A 493 9.53 -8.28 11.19
C LEU A 493 9.46 -7.01 12.07
N GLY A 494 10.12 -5.93 11.64
CA GLY A 494 10.16 -4.66 12.37
C GLY A 494 11.05 -4.72 13.60
N SER A 495 12.18 -5.41 13.49
CA SER A 495 13.27 -5.34 14.47
C SER A 495 13.72 -3.90 14.61
N LEU A 496 13.75 -3.41 15.85
CA LEU A 496 14.03 -2.01 16.13
C LEU A 496 15.41 -1.58 15.61
N GLN A 497 16.41 -2.45 15.71
CA GLN A 497 17.77 -2.19 15.22
C GLN A 497 17.82 -1.99 13.69
N GLU A 498 17.15 -2.86 12.94
CA GLU A 498 17.10 -2.77 11.48
C GLU A 498 16.27 -1.59 11.00
N VAL A 499 15.15 -1.31 11.68
CA VAL A 499 14.29 -0.16 11.37
C VAL A 499 15.05 1.15 11.62
N ARG A 500 15.69 1.33 12.79
CA ARG A 500 16.50 2.51 13.10
C ARG A 500 17.67 2.68 12.13
N HIS A 501 18.36 1.60 11.79
CA HIS A 501 19.45 1.62 10.81
C HIS A 501 18.98 2.04 9.42
N THR A 502 17.89 1.44 8.92
CA THR A 502 17.36 1.74 7.59
C THR A 502 16.79 3.16 7.53
N PHE A 503 16.10 3.60 8.59
CA PHE A 503 15.64 4.97 8.74
C PHE A 503 16.80 5.97 8.61
N ALA A 504 17.86 5.79 9.42
CA ALA A 504 19.01 6.69 9.40
C ALA A 504 19.66 6.75 8.01
N ARG A 505 19.83 5.60 7.34
CA ARG A 505 20.35 5.56 5.96
C ARG A 505 19.50 6.36 4.98
N VAL A 506 18.19 6.17 5.00
CA VAL A 506 17.26 6.90 4.11
C VAL A 506 17.34 8.41 4.34
N VAL A 507 17.38 8.84 5.61
CA VAL A 507 17.50 10.27 5.92
C VAL A 507 18.85 10.82 5.48
N PHE A 508 19.96 10.13 5.79
CA PHE A 508 21.30 10.55 5.37
C PHE A 508 21.44 10.65 3.85
N ASP A 509 20.96 9.65 3.11
CA ASP A 509 20.99 9.65 1.64
C ASP A 509 20.09 10.75 1.02
N THR A 510 19.15 11.29 1.81
CA THR A 510 18.28 12.41 1.40
C THR A 510 18.90 13.76 1.73
N VAL A 511 19.37 13.96 2.97
CA VAL A 511 19.89 15.25 3.44
C VAL A 511 21.32 15.49 2.96
N PHE A 512 22.14 14.45 2.84
CA PHE A 512 23.56 14.52 2.47
C PHE A 512 23.88 13.59 1.29
N PRO A 513 23.27 13.82 0.10
CA PRO A 513 23.42 12.93 -1.03
C PRO A 513 24.87 12.86 -1.54
N LEU A 514 25.29 11.68 -2.00
CA LEU A 514 26.66 11.41 -2.44
C LEU A 514 27.11 12.22 -3.67
N ASN A 515 26.17 12.77 -4.44
CA ASN A 515 26.46 13.46 -5.70
C ASN A 515 26.72 14.97 -5.54
N LEU A 516 26.78 15.48 -4.31
CA LEU A 516 27.13 16.89 -4.01
C LEU A 516 28.63 17.11 -3.73
N THR A 517 29.44 16.03 -3.83
CA THR A 517 30.91 16.06 -3.84
C THR A 517 31.41 15.75 -5.23
#